data_AF-A0A934PRV8-F1
#
_entry.id   AF-A0A934PRV8-F1
#
_cell.length_a   1.000
_cell.length_b   1.000
_cell.length_c   1.000
_cell.angle_alpha   90.00
_cell.angle_beta   90.00
_cell.angle_gamma   90.00
#
_symmetry.space_group_name_H-M   'P 1'
#
loop_
_entity.id
_entity.type
_entity.pdbx_description
1 polymer ?
#
loop_
_entity_poly.entity_id
_entity_poly.type
_entity_poly.pdbx_seq_one_letter_code
_entity_poly.pdbx_strand_id
1 'polypeptide(L)'
;MIVILGNTNDDKGLLSLIAKSRCDTAIALWNIDKTREIVTTGTFGGHFNSTLTKHSEHLKKYLNDNGIPVKNTRISVNSSNTFQDIAGLRDIIRQHRPALIDIITSDFHYGRVKFYCDLILFDKEEIFPYLKEFNIISTTAPVSAAEKKALVDHEKSRMAEIMDFPTEAYTNASAEQKHYDTVSIAMITGQFTAFALGFKFIRETFSQSAVHQWHSVPFFQKIFNLNLFYDKTIFDKLFYIVPLILLLTLFWELYKRAAATARSARRTLRNIERCYSQFGFSLYYSSGHLKDRFFTFKRMLECVYVLMCIMLISEAGLVLSAISFIMYMLFMFKKVDKHKL
;
A
#
# COMPACT_ATOMS: atom_id res chain seq x y z
N MET A 1 1.80 -22.79 -12.79
CA MET A 1 2.24 -21.45 -13.24
C MET A 1 3.69 -21.52 -13.68
N ILE A 2 4.06 -20.86 -14.77
CA ILE A 2 5.44 -20.69 -15.24
C ILE A 2 5.74 -19.19 -15.22
N VAL A 3 6.82 -18.74 -14.60
CA VAL A 3 7.15 -17.32 -14.47
C VAL A 3 8.46 -17.05 -15.19
N ILE A 4 8.49 -16.06 -16.07
CA ILE A 4 9.69 -15.65 -16.80
C ILE A 4 10.21 -14.35 -16.20
N LEU A 5 11.41 -14.40 -15.61
CA LEU A 5 12.09 -13.19 -15.17
C LEU A 5 12.64 -12.42 -16.37
N GLY A 6 12.38 -11.11 -16.41
CA GLY A 6 12.77 -10.23 -17.50
C GLY A 6 14.29 -10.12 -17.70
N ASN A 7 14.69 -9.76 -18.91
CA ASN A 7 16.05 -9.38 -19.24
C ASN A 7 16.02 -8.20 -20.24
N THR A 8 17.06 -8.00 -21.05
CA THR A 8 17.12 -6.85 -21.94
C THR A 8 16.41 -7.08 -23.27
N ASN A 9 15.94 -5.98 -23.86
CA ASN A 9 15.61 -5.86 -25.28
C ASN A 9 16.34 -4.64 -25.87
N ASP A 10 16.50 -4.62 -27.20
CA ASP A 10 17.04 -3.46 -27.90
C ASP A 10 16.01 -2.31 -28.01
N ASP A 11 16.42 -1.21 -28.63
CA ASP A 11 15.63 0.00 -28.86
C ASP A 11 14.44 -0.22 -29.82
N LYS A 12 14.41 -1.35 -30.52
CA LYS A 12 13.31 -1.80 -31.39
C LYS A 12 12.39 -2.82 -30.72
N GLY A 13 12.69 -3.22 -29.48
CA GLY A 13 11.92 -4.22 -28.74
C GLY A 13 12.28 -5.66 -29.07
N LEU A 14 13.36 -5.90 -29.80
CA LEU A 14 13.85 -7.25 -30.04
C LEU A 14 14.50 -7.80 -28.76
N LEU A 15 14.01 -8.95 -28.32
CA LEU A 15 14.52 -9.63 -27.14
C LEU A 15 15.98 -10.05 -27.34
N SER A 16 16.80 -9.84 -26.30
CA SER A 16 18.15 -10.41 -26.23
C SER A 16 18.12 -11.94 -26.32
N LEU A 17 19.25 -12.55 -26.70
CA LEU A 17 19.38 -14.01 -26.75
C LEU A 17 19.10 -14.66 -25.39
N ILE A 18 19.46 -13.98 -24.29
CA ILE A 18 19.17 -14.47 -22.94
C ILE A 18 17.66 -14.44 -22.66
N ALA A 19 16.96 -13.35 -23.00
CA ALA A 19 15.51 -13.27 -22.84
C ALA A 19 14.79 -14.36 -23.67
N LYS A 20 15.22 -14.55 -24.93
CA LYS A 20 14.69 -15.62 -25.79
C LYS A 20 14.90 -17.01 -25.20
N SER A 21 16.11 -17.32 -24.73
CA SER A 21 16.41 -18.61 -24.08
C SER A 21 15.49 -18.91 -22.88
N ARG A 22 15.13 -17.89 -22.09
CA ARG A 22 14.14 -18.04 -21.00
C ARG A 22 12.74 -18.31 -21.54
N CYS A 23 12.32 -17.62 -22.60
CA CYS A 23 11.05 -17.89 -23.28
C CYS A 23 11.00 -19.30 -23.87
N ASP A 24 12.07 -19.76 -24.52
CA ASP A 24 12.14 -21.09 -25.13
C ASP A 24 12.01 -22.19 -24.07
N THR A 25 12.64 -21.97 -22.90
CA THR A 25 12.47 -22.86 -21.74
C THR A 25 11.03 -22.87 -21.24
N ALA A 26 10.36 -21.72 -21.20
CA ALA A 26 8.96 -21.62 -20.81
C ALA A 26 8.04 -22.36 -21.79
N ILE A 27 8.32 -22.25 -23.09
CA ILE A 27 7.59 -22.96 -24.15
C ILE A 27 7.78 -24.48 -23.98
N ALA A 28 9.00 -24.94 -23.71
CA ALA A 28 9.26 -26.36 -23.45
C ALA A 28 8.47 -26.90 -22.26
N LEU A 29 8.44 -26.16 -21.13
CA LEU A 29 7.66 -26.54 -19.95
C LEU A 29 6.15 -26.50 -20.20
N TRP A 30 5.67 -25.52 -20.96
CA TRP A 30 4.26 -25.43 -21.31
C TRP A 30 3.83 -26.54 -22.26
N ASN A 31 4.71 -27.00 -23.15
CA ASN A 31 4.42 -28.14 -24.01
C ASN A 31 4.27 -29.46 -23.25
N ILE A 32 4.87 -29.58 -22.06
CA ILE A 32 4.67 -30.72 -21.15
C ILE A 32 3.27 -30.64 -20.51
N ASP A 33 2.86 -29.45 -20.07
CA ASP A 33 1.53 -29.21 -19.48
C ASP A 33 0.91 -27.90 -19.99
N LYS A 34 0.05 -28.05 -21.01
CA LYS A 34 -0.62 -26.94 -21.69
C LYS A 34 -1.69 -26.23 -20.84
N THR A 35 -2.02 -26.77 -19.67
CA THR A 35 -2.95 -26.14 -18.73
C THR A 35 -2.30 -24.99 -17.96
N ARG A 36 -0.96 -24.91 -17.96
CA ARG A 36 -0.22 -23.90 -17.22
C ARG A 36 -0.36 -22.51 -17.84
N GLU A 37 -0.48 -21.52 -16.98
CA GLU A 37 -0.36 -20.11 -17.33
C GLU A 37 1.10 -19.67 -17.25
N ILE A 38 1.55 -18.89 -18.23
CA ILE A 38 2.86 -18.25 -18.30
C ILE A 38 2.72 -16.79 -17.88
N VAL A 39 3.53 -16.38 -16.92
CA VAL A 39 3.56 -15.04 -16.34
C VAL A 39 4.87 -14.36 -16.73
N THR A 40 4.78 -13.27 -17.49
CA THR A 40 5.95 -12.47 -17.91
C THR A 40 6.17 -11.28 -16.99
N THR A 41 7.42 -10.87 -16.81
CA THR A 41 7.82 -9.77 -15.91
C THR A 41 8.67 -8.74 -16.65
N GLY A 42 8.88 -7.56 -16.03
CA GLY A 42 9.75 -6.52 -16.55
C GLY A 42 9.03 -5.31 -17.15
N THR A 43 9.50 -4.11 -16.82
CA THR A 43 8.98 -2.81 -17.26
C THR A 43 9.97 -2.08 -18.17
N PHE A 44 10.07 -0.76 -18.03
CA PHE A 44 11.03 0.13 -18.67
C PHE A 44 12.34 0.24 -17.86
N GLY A 45 13.45 0.59 -18.52
CA GLY A 45 14.70 0.94 -17.85
C GLY A 45 15.80 1.33 -18.84
N GLY A 46 16.62 2.32 -18.51
CA GLY A 46 17.62 2.90 -19.44
C GLY A 46 18.61 1.88 -20.04
N HIS A 47 18.94 0.83 -19.29
CA HIS A 47 19.81 -0.27 -19.74
C HIS A 47 19.07 -1.61 -19.89
N PHE A 48 17.74 -1.61 -19.75
CA PHE A 48 16.92 -2.82 -19.70
C PHE A 48 15.91 -2.86 -20.86
N ASN A 49 15.15 -1.77 -21.01
CA ASN A 49 14.16 -1.58 -22.04
C ASN A 49 13.90 -0.08 -22.21
N SER A 50 14.40 0.49 -23.31
CA SER A 50 14.24 1.91 -23.67
C SER A 50 13.03 2.17 -24.57
N THR A 51 12.25 1.14 -24.91
CA THR A 51 11.10 1.27 -25.81
C THR A 51 9.87 1.87 -25.11
N LEU A 52 8.83 2.20 -25.88
CA LEU A 52 7.53 2.66 -25.35
C LEU A 52 6.63 1.52 -24.85
N THR A 53 7.07 0.27 -25.05
CA THR A 53 6.34 -0.95 -24.67
C THR A 53 7.08 -1.66 -23.54
N LYS A 54 6.38 -2.16 -22.53
CA LYS A 54 7.01 -2.84 -21.40
C LYS A 54 7.71 -4.12 -21.85
N HIS A 55 8.80 -4.49 -21.17
CA HIS A 55 9.54 -5.71 -21.51
C HIS A 55 8.67 -6.97 -21.44
N SER A 56 7.76 -7.05 -20.45
CA SER A 56 6.80 -8.13 -20.30
C SER A 56 5.89 -8.36 -21.52
N GLU A 57 5.57 -7.29 -22.26
CA GLU A 57 4.78 -7.35 -23.49
C GLU A 57 5.60 -7.91 -24.65
N HIS A 58 6.90 -7.58 -24.73
CA HIS A 58 7.82 -8.16 -25.73
C HIS A 58 8.00 -9.66 -25.49
N LEU A 59 8.16 -10.09 -24.24
CA LEU A 59 8.17 -11.51 -23.86
C LEU A 59 6.87 -12.19 -24.25
N LYS A 60 5.72 -11.59 -23.92
CA LYS A 60 4.39 -12.12 -24.26
C LYS A 60 4.21 -12.25 -25.77
N LYS A 61 4.63 -11.24 -26.54
CA LYS A 61 4.59 -11.29 -28.00
C LYS A 61 5.43 -12.44 -28.54
N TYR A 62 6.67 -12.59 -28.07
CA TYR A 62 7.53 -13.69 -28.49
C TYR A 62 6.90 -15.06 -28.20
N LEU A 63 6.32 -15.25 -27.02
CA LEU A 63 5.62 -16.50 -26.67
C LEU A 63 4.43 -16.79 -27.60
N ASN A 64 3.62 -15.77 -27.91
CA ASN A 64 2.45 -15.91 -28.78
C ASN A 64 2.86 -16.20 -30.23
N ASP A 65 3.88 -15.52 -30.74
CA ASP A 65 4.45 -15.76 -32.07
C ASP A 65 5.03 -17.19 -32.18
N ASN A 66 5.41 -17.80 -31.05
CA ASN A 66 5.88 -19.19 -30.96
C ASN A 66 4.80 -20.18 -30.50
N GLY A 67 3.52 -19.85 -30.68
CA GLY A 67 2.41 -20.80 -30.56
C GLY A 67 1.79 -20.95 -29.18
N ILE A 68 2.19 -20.14 -28.19
CA ILE A 68 1.48 -20.09 -26.90
C ILE A 68 0.17 -19.31 -27.10
N PRO A 69 -1.00 -19.85 -26.71
CA PRO A 69 -2.26 -19.10 -26.81
C PRO A 69 -2.24 -17.84 -25.94
N VAL A 70 -2.80 -16.74 -26.43
CA VAL A 70 -2.88 -15.46 -25.70
C VAL A 70 -3.52 -15.63 -24.32
N LYS A 71 -4.55 -16.49 -24.20
CA LYS A 71 -5.23 -16.79 -22.94
C LYS A 71 -4.34 -17.46 -21.88
N ASN A 72 -3.23 -18.07 -22.29
CA ASN A 72 -2.26 -18.73 -21.42
C ASN A 72 -1.10 -17.81 -21.04
N THR A 73 -1.08 -16.56 -21.51
CA THR A 73 -0.03 -15.58 -21.17
C THR A 73 -0.60 -14.40 -20.39
N ARG A 74 0.04 -14.08 -19.27
CA ARG A 74 -0.30 -12.94 -18.41
C ARG A 74 0.96 -12.13 -18.11
N ILE A 75 0.77 -10.84 -17.91
CA ILE A 75 1.81 -9.95 -17.41
C ILE A 75 1.67 -9.83 -15.90
N SER A 76 2.77 -10.06 -15.20
CA SER A 76 2.84 -10.08 -13.73
C SER A 76 2.60 -8.69 -13.16
N VAL A 77 3.65 -7.86 -13.19
CA VAL A 77 3.79 -6.60 -12.47
C VAL A 77 4.74 -5.69 -13.27
N ASN A 78 4.52 -4.39 -13.16
CA ASN A 78 5.46 -3.37 -13.66
C ASN A 78 6.69 -3.35 -12.75
N SER A 79 7.66 -4.22 -13.03
CA SER A 79 8.87 -4.40 -12.23
C SER A 79 10.10 -3.90 -12.97
N SER A 80 10.96 -3.13 -12.29
CA SER A 80 12.22 -2.62 -12.84
C SER A 80 13.45 -3.32 -12.28
N ASN A 81 13.28 -4.26 -11.36
CA ASN A 81 14.34 -5.05 -10.75
C ASN A 81 13.83 -6.40 -10.24
N THR A 82 14.76 -7.31 -9.96
CA THR A 82 14.48 -8.68 -9.50
C THR A 82 13.65 -8.72 -8.22
N PHE A 83 13.90 -7.82 -7.26
CA PHE A 83 13.10 -7.76 -6.04
C PHE A 83 11.63 -7.49 -6.36
N GLN A 84 11.34 -6.52 -7.23
CA GLN A 84 9.98 -6.18 -7.66
C GLN A 84 9.34 -7.30 -8.48
N ASP A 85 10.12 -8.04 -9.28
CA ASP A 85 9.61 -9.22 -9.99
C ASP A 85 9.04 -10.25 -8.99
N ILE A 86 9.84 -10.59 -7.98
CA ILE A 86 9.48 -11.61 -6.97
C ILE A 86 8.39 -11.08 -6.01
N ALA A 87 8.48 -9.83 -5.58
CA ALA A 87 7.49 -9.19 -4.73
C ALA A 87 6.13 -9.07 -5.42
N GLY A 88 6.12 -8.73 -6.71
CA GLY A 88 4.92 -8.72 -7.53
C GLY A 88 4.32 -10.12 -7.72
N LEU A 89 5.17 -11.13 -7.85
CA LEU A 89 4.74 -12.52 -7.98
C LEU A 89 3.97 -13.01 -6.72
N ARG A 90 4.33 -12.54 -5.52
CA ARG A 90 3.62 -12.89 -4.27
C ARG A 90 2.11 -12.65 -4.38
N ASP A 91 1.70 -11.49 -4.90
CA ASP A 91 0.27 -11.14 -5.00
C ASP A 91 -0.46 -12.05 -6.01
N ILE A 92 0.21 -12.39 -7.11
CA ILE A 92 -0.33 -13.30 -8.13
C ILE A 92 -0.49 -14.71 -7.55
N ILE A 93 0.51 -15.19 -6.81
CA ILE A 93 0.46 -16.50 -6.14
C ILE A 93 -0.70 -16.53 -5.15
N ARG A 94 -0.87 -15.49 -4.33
CA ARG A 94 -1.98 -15.40 -3.36
C ARG A 94 -3.35 -15.43 -4.02
N GLN A 95 -3.49 -14.73 -5.15
CA GLN A 95 -4.75 -14.64 -5.88
C GLN A 95 -5.10 -15.95 -6.60
N HIS A 96 -4.12 -16.62 -7.20
CA HIS A 96 -4.36 -17.77 -8.09
C HIS A 96 -4.10 -19.12 -7.42
N ARG A 97 -3.38 -19.13 -6.30
CA ARG A 97 -3.05 -20.32 -5.49
C ARG A 97 -2.55 -21.50 -6.34
N PRO A 98 -1.53 -21.31 -7.19
CA PRO A 98 -1.03 -22.37 -8.05
C PRO A 98 -0.42 -23.50 -7.21
N ALA A 99 -0.70 -24.75 -7.60
CA ALA A 99 -0.08 -25.92 -6.98
C ALA A 99 1.41 -26.09 -7.32
N LEU A 100 1.82 -25.64 -8.50
CA LEU A 100 3.19 -25.71 -9.01
C LEU A 100 3.62 -24.36 -9.58
N ILE A 101 4.81 -23.90 -9.20
CA ILE A 101 5.45 -22.70 -9.73
C ILE A 101 6.85 -23.05 -10.22
N ASP A 102 7.12 -22.74 -11.47
CA ASP A 102 8.48 -22.74 -12.03
C ASP A 102 8.88 -21.29 -12.35
N ILE A 103 9.94 -20.78 -11.72
CA ILE A 103 10.52 -19.47 -12.00
C ILE A 103 11.74 -19.66 -12.90
N ILE A 104 11.70 -19.12 -14.11
CA ILE A 104 12.76 -19.22 -15.10
C ILE A 104 13.66 -18.00 -15.01
N THR A 105 14.96 -18.26 -14.83
CA THR A 105 16.03 -17.26 -14.80
C THR A 105 17.28 -17.79 -15.50
N SER A 106 18.30 -16.95 -15.65
CA SER A 106 19.60 -17.40 -16.17
C SER A 106 20.50 -17.94 -15.07
N ASP A 107 21.42 -18.83 -15.45
CA ASP A 107 22.39 -19.47 -14.55
C ASP A 107 23.20 -18.52 -13.69
N PHE A 108 23.76 -17.46 -14.29
CA PHE A 108 24.50 -16.44 -13.54
C PHE A 108 23.62 -15.70 -12.52
N HIS A 109 22.31 -15.57 -12.79
CA HIS A 109 21.35 -14.80 -11.97
C HIS A 109 20.63 -15.65 -10.91
N TYR A 110 20.79 -16.97 -10.95
CA TYR A 110 20.08 -17.91 -10.07
C TYR A 110 20.21 -17.58 -8.58
N GLY A 111 21.44 -17.28 -8.12
CA GLY A 111 21.70 -17.03 -6.70
C GLY A 111 20.89 -15.87 -6.11
N ARG A 112 20.80 -14.77 -6.86
CA ARG A 112 20.04 -13.57 -6.44
C ARG A 112 18.53 -13.81 -6.48
N VAL A 113 18.05 -14.51 -7.49
CA VAL A 113 16.63 -14.90 -7.58
C VAL A 113 16.25 -15.80 -6.41
N LYS A 114 17.07 -16.82 -6.12
CA LYS A 114 16.84 -17.72 -4.98
C LYS A 114 16.77 -16.95 -3.67
N PHE A 115 17.72 -16.05 -3.42
CA PHE A 115 17.72 -15.20 -2.24
C PHE A 115 16.41 -14.44 -2.07
N TYR A 116 15.93 -13.74 -3.11
CA TYR A 116 14.68 -12.99 -3.02
C TYR A 116 13.45 -13.90 -2.90
N CYS A 117 13.42 -15.05 -3.58
CA CYS A 117 12.36 -16.02 -3.40
C CYS A 117 12.27 -16.46 -1.94
N ASP A 118 13.39 -16.91 -1.35
CA ASP A 118 13.48 -17.32 0.06
C ASP A 118 13.02 -16.20 1.00
N LEU A 119 13.40 -14.96 0.72
CA LEU A 119 13.04 -13.81 1.54
C LEU A 119 11.55 -13.42 1.44
N ILE A 120 10.96 -13.47 0.24
CA ILE A 120 9.67 -12.83 -0.04
C ILE A 120 8.52 -13.84 -0.10
N LEU A 121 8.77 -15.03 -0.65
CA LEU A 121 7.76 -16.04 -0.94
C LEU A 121 7.63 -17.12 0.13
N PHE A 122 8.60 -17.23 1.06
CA PHE A 122 8.59 -18.28 2.09
C PHE A 122 7.96 -17.84 3.41
N ASP A 123 6.87 -17.07 3.32
CA ASP A 123 5.92 -16.90 4.41
C ASP A 123 5.00 -18.13 4.48
N LYS A 124 5.31 -19.05 5.40
CA LYS A 124 4.74 -20.41 5.46
C LYS A 124 3.24 -20.44 5.74
N GLU A 125 2.67 -19.44 6.40
CA GLU A 125 1.25 -19.49 6.77
C GLU A 125 0.34 -19.06 5.62
N GLU A 126 0.83 -18.19 4.74
CA GLU A 126 0.01 -17.56 3.71
C GLU A 126 0.12 -18.24 2.33
N ILE A 127 1.32 -18.66 1.93
CA ILE A 127 1.60 -19.11 0.56
C ILE A 127 1.65 -20.64 0.46
N PHE A 128 2.20 -21.30 1.47
CA PHE A 128 2.47 -22.74 1.45
C PHE A 128 1.26 -23.68 1.49
N PRO A 129 0.07 -23.32 2.03
CA PRO A 129 -1.05 -24.26 2.06
C PRO A 129 -1.49 -24.76 0.67
N TYR A 130 -1.19 -24.00 -0.38
CA TYR A 130 -1.60 -24.31 -1.75
C TYR A 130 -0.45 -24.77 -2.65
N LEU A 131 0.78 -24.43 -2.30
CA LEU A 131 1.97 -24.65 -3.11
C LEU A 131 2.57 -26.02 -2.80
N LYS A 132 2.43 -26.96 -3.74
CA LYS A 132 3.03 -28.31 -3.63
C LYS A 132 4.48 -28.31 -4.09
N GLU A 133 4.78 -27.59 -5.15
CA GLU A 133 6.09 -27.58 -5.78
C GLU A 133 6.50 -26.17 -6.18
N PHE A 134 7.75 -25.84 -5.88
CA PHE A 134 8.37 -24.56 -6.21
C PHE A 134 9.78 -24.79 -6.75
N ASN A 135 9.99 -24.47 -8.01
CA ASN A 135 11.27 -24.65 -8.68
C ASN A 135 11.79 -23.32 -9.22
N ILE A 136 13.11 -23.15 -9.14
CA ILE A 136 13.81 -22.11 -9.87
C ILE A 136 14.60 -22.81 -10.97
N ILE A 137 14.21 -22.58 -12.22
CA ILE A 137 14.79 -23.19 -13.40
C ILE A 137 15.82 -22.25 -13.98
N SER A 138 17.06 -22.72 -14.00
CA SER A 138 18.21 -22.01 -14.52
C SER A 138 18.43 -22.34 -16.00
N THR A 139 18.43 -21.33 -16.86
CA THR A 139 18.80 -21.45 -18.27
C THR A 139 20.25 -21.03 -18.49
N THR A 140 20.99 -21.83 -19.25
CA THR A 140 22.35 -21.46 -19.65
C THR A 140 22.27 -20.24 -20.55
N ALA A 141 22.92 -19.15 -20.14
CA ALA A 141 22.94 -17.93 -20.95
C ALA A 141 23.70 -18.17 -22.28
N PRO A 142 23.08 -17.92 -23.44
CA PRO A 142 23.71 -18.11 -24.75
C PRO A 142 24.62 -16.92 -25.09
N VAL A 143 25.69 -16.77 -24.33
CA VAL A 143 26.68 -15.69 -24.44
C VAL A 143 28.09 -16.24 -24.44
N SER A 144 29.07 -15.43 -24.86
CA SER A 144 30.47 -15.82 -24.82
C SER A 144 30.97 -16.06 -23.38
N ALA A 145 32.07 -16.81 -23.23
CA ALA A 145 32.66 -17.04 -21.91
C ALA A 145 33.07 -15.74 -21.19
N ALA A 146 33.55 -14.74 -21.95
CA ALA A 146 33.93 -13.44 -21.43
C ALA A 146 32.71 -12.65 -20.91
N GLU A 147 31.63 -12.60 -21.70
CA GLU A 147 30.36 -11.97 -21.28
C GLU A 147 29.77 -12.70 -20.07
N LYS A 148 29.78 -14.04 -20.07
CA LYS A 148 29.31 -14.84 -18.94
C LYS A 148 30.08 -14.51 -17.67
N LYS A 149 31.41 -14.36 -17.75
CA LYS A 149 32.24 -13.95 -16.62
C LYS A 149 31.85 -12.56 -16.12
N ALA A 150 31.67 -11.58 -17.01
CA ALA A 150 31.25 -10.23 -16.63
C ALA A 150 29.88 -10.21 -15.94
N LEU A 151 28.93 -11.02 -16.42
CA LEU A 151 27.61 -11.17 -15.80
C LEU A 151 27.71 -11.79 -14.40
N VAL A 152 28.53 -12.84 -14.23
CA VAL A 152 28.76 -13.46 -12.91
C VAL A 152 29.41 -12.48 -11.92
N ASP A 153 30.40 -11.72 -12.38
CA ASP A 153 31.07 -10.73 -11.53
C ASP A 153 30.11 -9.58 -11.15
N HIS A 154 29.23 -9.16 -12.07
CA HIS A 154 28.16 -8.21 -11.78
C HIS A 154 27.20 -8.73 -10.71
N GLU A 155 26.74 -9.98 -10.82
CA GLU A 155 25.84 -10.59 -9.82
C GLU A 155 26.50 -10.72 -8.45
N LYS A 156 27.80 -11.05 -8.39
CA LYS A 156 28.55 -11.08 -7.13
C LYS A 156 28.59 -9.71 -6.45
N SER A 157 28.87 -8.65 -7.21
CA SER A 157 28.85 -7.27 -6.68
C SER A 157 27.48 -6.91 -6.13
N ARG A 158 26.40 -7.24 -6.86
CA ARG A 158 25.03 -6.99 -6.43
C ARG A 158 24.65 -7.79 -5.19
N MET A 159 25.08 -9.04 -5.09
CA MET A 159 24.87 -9.84 -3.89
C MET A 159 25.65 -9.29 -2.70
N ALA A 160 26.88 -8.81 -2.88
CA ALA A 160 27.63 -8.16 -1.81
C ALA A 160 26.92 -6.91 -1.28
N GLU A 161 26.41 -6.05 -2.18
CA GLU A 161 25.59 -4.88 -1.80
C GLU A 161 24.33 -5.28 -1.00
N ILE A 162 23.68 -6.39 -1.37
CA ILE A 162 22.51 -6.92 -0.64
C ILE A 162 22.92 -7.43 0.75
N MET A 163 24.05 -8.12 0.86
CA MET A 163 24.51 -8.70 2.13
C MET A 163 25.05 -7.63 3.10
N ASP A 164 25.56 -6.52 2.59
CA ASP A 164 25.97 -5.34 3.37
C ASP A 164 24.79 -4.43 3.74
N PHE A 165 23.56 -4.81 3.37
CA PHE A 165 22.37 -4.05 3.71
C PHE A 165 22.23 -3.95 5.24
N PRO A 166 22.05 -2.74 5.81
CA PRO A 166 22.06 -2.51 7.25
C PRO A 166 20.74 -2.97 7.87
N THR A 167 20.57 -4.30 7.93
CA THR A 167 19.31 -4.98 8.23
C THR A 167 18.77 -4.59 9.60
N GLU A 168 19.64 -4.43 10.59
CA GLU A 168 19.26 -3.98 11.93
C GLU A 168 18.72 -2.55 11.92
N ALA A 169 19.49 -1.59 11.38
CA ALA A 169 19.05 -0.19 11.27
C ALA A 169 17.74 -0.07 10.48
N TYR A 170 17.61 -0.87 9.43
CA TYR A 170 16.41 -0.95 8.61
C TYR A 170 15.20 -1.52 9.36
N THR A 171 15.40 -2.61 10.11
CA THR A 171 14.36 -3.25 10.93
C THR A 171 13.91 -2.31 12.04
N ASN A 172 14.83 -1.61 12.69
CA ASN A 172 14.54 -0.62 13.72
C ASN A 172 13.73 0.55 13.15
N ALA A 173 14.16 1.12 12.02
CA ALA A 173 13.41 2.19 11.36
C ALA A 173 12.00 1.74 10.88
N SER A 174 11.87 0.49 10.45
CA SER A 174 10.58 -0.12 10.07
C SER A 174 9.66 -0.33 11.28
N ALA A 175 10.20 -0.83 12.40
CA ALA A 175 9.47 -0.99 13.65
C ALA A 175 9.02 0.37 14.21
N GLU A 176 9.90 1.37 14.17
CA GLU A 176 9.61 2.75 14.57
C GLU A 176 8.49 3.34 13.70
N GLN A 177 8.56 3.16 12.37
CA GLN A 177 7.48 3.59 11.47
C GLN A 177 6.14 2.95 11.85
N LYS A 178 6.11 1.62 12.06
CA LYS A 178 4.89 0.90 12.45
C LYS A 178 4.35 1.41 13.78
N HIS A 179 5.22 1.61 14.78
CA HIS A 179 4.84 2.16 16.08
C HIS A 179 4.16 3.52 15.92
N TYR A 180 4.74 4.45 15.16
CA TYR A 180 4.14 5.77 14.96
C TYR A 180 2.86 5.74 14.11
N ASP A 181 2.75 4.84 13.14
CA ASP A 181 1.49 4.64 12.40
C ASP A 181 0.39 4.12 13.37
N THR A 182 0.68 3.15 14.25
CA THR A 182 -0.25 2.65 15.28
C THR A 182 -0.61 3.72 16.32
N VAL A 183 0.37 4.45 16.85
CA VAL A 183 0.14 5.56 17.78
C VAL A 183 -0.73 6.62 17.14
N SER A 184 -0.49 6.97 15.88
CA SER A 184 -1.33 7.94 15.15
C SER A 184 -2.78 7.47 15.07
N ILE A 185 -3.03 6.20 14.76
CA ILE A 185 -4.38 5.62 14.74
C ILE A 185 -5.00 5.66 16.13
N ALA A 186 -4.30 5.19 17.17
CA ALA A 186 -4.79 5.20 18.54
C ALA A 186 -5.13 6.61 19.03
N MET A 187 -4.31 7.61 18.69
CA MET A 187 -4.57 9.01 18.99
C MET A 187 -5.82 9.51 18.28
N ILE A 188 -5.99 9.25 16.98
CA ILE A 188 -7.19 9.64 16.23
C ILE A 188 -8.44 8.96 16.82
N THR A 189 -8.37 7.67 17.13
CA THR A 189 -9.49 6.96 17.75
C THR A 189 -9.82 7.53 19.13
N GLY A 190 -8.81 7.71 19.98
CA GLY A 190 -8.97 8.28 21.32
C GLY A 190 -9.53 9.70 21.28
N GLN A 191 -9.15 10.50 20.28
CA GLN A 191 -9.71 11.84 20.03
C GLN A 191 -11.22 11.78 19.82
N PHE A 192 -11.66 10.93 18.90
CA PHE A 192 -13.09 10.80 18.61
C PHE A 192 -13.88 10.23 19.78
N THR A 193 -13.30 9.28 20.53
CA THR A 193 -13.93 8.74 21.73
C THR A 193 -14.05 9.78 22.84
N ALA A 194 -12.96 10.48 23.17
CA ALA A 194 -12.96 11.53 24.19
C ALA A 194 -13.91 12.67 23.82
N PHE A 195 -13.94 13.04 22.54
CA PHE A 195 -14.89 14.01 22.01
C PHE A 195 -16.34 13.55 22.23
N ALA A 196 -16.68 12.32 21.84
CA ALA A 196 -18.05 11.80 21.97
C ALA A 196 -18.50 11.71 23.44
N LEU A 197 -17.62 11.24 24.33
CA LEU A 197 -17.89 11.14 25.76
C LEU A 197 -17.98 12.50 26.44
N GLY A 198 -17.04 13.41 26.14
CA GLY A 198 -17.04 14.77 26.67
C GLY A 198 -18.29 15.53 26.23
N PHE A 199 -18.64 15.46 24.95
CA PHE A 199 -19.86 16.08 24.44
C PHE A 199 -21.10 15.52 25.15
N LYS A 200 -21.21 14.19 25.30
CA LYS A 200 -22.30 13.56 26.04
C LYS A 200 -22.36 14.01 27.51
N PHE A 201 -21.22 14.00 28.22
CA PHE A 201 -21.14 14.38 29.63
C PHE A 201 -21.51 15.84 29.87
N ILE A 202 -20.97 16.76 29.07
CA ILE A 202 -21.31 18.19 29.19
C ILE A 202 -22.80 18.37 28.86
N ARG A 203 -23.33 17.71 27.82
CA ARG A 203 -24.76 17.76 27.52
C ARG A 203 -25.62 17.28 28.69
N GLU A 204 -25.31 16.12 29.28
CA GLU A 204 -26.07 15.55 30.40
C GLU A 204 -25.98 16.41 31.68
N THR A 205 -24.79 16.91 31.99
CA THR A 205 -24.53 17.74 33.19
C THR A 205 -25.22 19.11 33.09
N PHE A 206 -25.21 19.72 31.91
CA PHE A 206 -25.70 21.09 31.74
C PHE A 206 -27.18 21.16 31.29
N SER A 207 -27.76 20.06 30.78
CA SER A 207 -29.18 20.02 30.39
C SER A 207 -30.17 19.94 31.56
N GLN A 208 -29.75 19.56 32.78
CA GLN A 208 -30.70 19.25 33.84
C GLN A 208 -30.90 20.31 34.93
N SER A 209 -30.03 21.31 35.12
CA SER A 209 -30.25 22.35 36.16
C SER A 209 -29.24 23.50 36.20
N ALA A 210 -28.06 23.36 35.59
CA ALA A 210 -26.95 24.29 35.81
C ALA A 210 -27.17 25.69 35.21
N VAL A 211 -27.80 25.81 34.03
CA VAL A 211 -27.89 27.11 33.32
C VAL A 211 -28.55 28.21 34.16
N HIS A 212 -29.49 27.87 35.07
CA HIS A 212 -30.13 28.87 35.92
C HIS A 212 -29.25 29.41 37.06
N GLN A 213 -28.24 28.67 37.54
CA GLN A 213 -27.38 29.10 38.66
C GLN A 213 -26.17 29.94 38.22
N TRP A 214 -25.79 29.92 36.94
CA TRP A 214 -24.56 30.61 36.50
C TRP A 214 -24.79 32.10 36.25
N HIS A 215 -26.04 32.50 35.95
CA HIS A 215 -26.44 33.90 35.80
C HIS A 215 -26.24 34.72 37.08
N SER A 216 -26.11 34.10 38.25
CA SER A 216 -25.91 34.77 39.53
C SER A 216 -24.44 34.90 39.95
N VAL A 217 -23.48 34.37 39.20
CA VAL A 217 -22.05 34.47 39.53
C VAL A 217 -21.51 35.84 39.06
N PRO A 218 -21.01 36.71 39.97
CA PRO A 218 -20.63 38.10 39.63
C PRO A 218 -19.55 38.22 38.56
N PHE A 219 -18.65 37.23 38.45
CA PHE A 219 -17.62 37.19 37.43
C PHE A 219 -18.20 37.13 36.00
N PHE A 220 -19.20 36.27 35.78
CA PHE A 220 -19.86 36.14 34.49
C PHE A 220 -20.73 37.37 34.20
N GLN A 221 -21.39 37.94 35.21
CA GLN A 221 -22.10 39.22 35.05
C GLN A 221 -21.15 40.35 34.62
N LYS A 222 -19.92 40.39 35.13
CA LYS A 222 -18.93 41.42 34.77
C LYS A 222 -18.35 41.25 33.37
N ILE A 223 -18.14 40.01 32.92
CA ILE A 223 -17.68 39.70 31.55
C ILE A 223 -18.80 39.94 30.52
N PHE A 224 -20.05 39.60 30.87
CA PHE A 224 -21.19 39.66 29.96
C PHE A 224 -22.09 40.88 30.17
N ASN A 225 -21.64 41.90 30.92
CA ASN A 225 -22.37 43.15 31.16
C ASN A 225 -22.51 44.05 29.91
N LEU A 226 -22.13 43.54 28.74
CA LEU A 226 -22.46 44.11 27.46
C LEU A 226 -23.85 43.59 27.06
N ASN A 227 -24.89 44.39 27.32
CA ASN A 227 -26.29 44.19 26.91
C ASN A 227 -26.49 43.99 25.38
N LEU A 228 -25.44 43.79 24.60
CA LEU A 228 -25.46 43.72 23.14
C LEU A 228 -25.66 42.31 22.57
N PHE A 229 -25.48 41.23 23.35
CA PHE A 229 -25.58 39.86 22.81
C PHE A 229 -26.10 38.82 23.82
N TYR A 230 -27.11 39.17 24.61
CA TYR A 230 -27.71 38.23 25.57
C TYR A 230 -28.81 37.35 24.94
N ASP A 231 -28.54 36.79 23.78
CA ASP A 231 -29.31 35.62 23.33
C ASP A 231 -28.74 34.39 24.05
N LYS A 232 -29.48 33.92 25.05
CA LYS A 232 -29.16 32.71 25.83
C LYS A 232 -28.79 31.53 24.93
N THR A 233 -29.42 31.44 23.76
CA THR A 233 -29.18 30.42 22.74
C THR A 233 -27.76 30.50 22.15
N ILE A 234 -27.20 31.70 21.99
CA ILE A 234 -25.85 31.92 21.46
C ILE A 234 -24.81 31.62 22.54
N PHE A 235 -25.05 32.06 23.77
CA PHE A 235 -24.15 31.80 24.89
C PHE A 235 -24.00 30.30 25.16
N ASP A 236 -25.12 29.57 25.21
CA ASP A 236 -25.10 28.12 25.39
C ASP A 236 -24.27 27.47 24.28
N LYS A 237 -24.50 27.83 22.99
CA LYS A 237 -23.70 27.32 21.87
C LYS A 237 -22.21 27.61 22.01
N LEU A 238 -21.81 28.84 22.34
CA LEU A 238 -20.40 29.22 22.47
C LEU A 238 -19.70 28.49 23.60
N PHE A 239 -20.39 28.23 24.71
CA PHE A 239 -19.84 27.50 25.86
C PHE A 239 -19.42 26.07 25.50
N TYR A 240 -20.16 25.40 24.61
CA TYR A 240 -19.75 24.08 24.09
C TYR A 240 -18.71 24.19 22.98
N ILE A 241 -18.81 25.19 22.10
CA ILE A 241 -17.96 25.32 20.91
C ILE A 241 -16.50 25.66 21.27
N VAL A 242 -16.24 26.52 22.24
CA VAL A 242 -14.87 26.98 22.54
C VAL A 242 -13.96 25.87 23.07
N PRO A 243 -14.33 25.10 24.12
CA PRO A 243 -13.53 23.96 24.56
C PRO A 243 -13.35 22.91 23.47
N LEU A 244 -14.36 22.76 22.61
CA LEU A 244 -14.32 21.84 21.47
C LEU A 244 -13.22 22.24 20.48
N ILE A 245 -13.18 23.51 20.09
CA ILE A 245 -12.16 24.05 19.18
C ILE A 245 -10.76 23.89 19.80
N LEU A 246 -10.60 24.19 21.09
CA LEU A 246 -9.32 24.02 21.78
C LEU A 246 -8.86 22.56 21.81
N LEU A 247 -9.76 21.63 22.13
CA LEU A 247 -9.49 20.21 22.15
C LEU A 247 -9.09 19.70 20.76
N LEU A 248 -9.87 20.05 19.72
CA LEU A 248 -9.57 19.71 18.33
C LEU A 248 -8.21 20.29 17.88
N THR A 249 -7.87 21.51 18.32
CA THR A 249 -6.60 22.15 17.98
C THR A 249 -5.41 21.44 18.63
N LEU A 250 -5.46 21.16 19.93
CA LEU A 250 -4.40 20.42 20.65
C LEU A 250 -4.15 19.04 20.04
N PHE A 251 -5.23 18.36 19.70
CA PHE A 251 -5.17 17.04 19.09
C PHE A 251 -4.67 17.06 17.65
N TRP A 252 -5.02 18.08 16.87
CA TRP A 252 -4.44 18.33 15.56
C TRP A 252 -2.92 18.54 15.64
N GLU A 253 -2.43 19.30 16.63
CA GLU A 253 -0.99 19.47 16.86
C GLU A 253 -0.28 18.16 17.21
N LEU A 254 -0.90 17.34 18.06
CA LEU A 254 -0.38 16.01 18.40
C LEU A 254 -0.31 15.08 17.18
N TYR A 255 -1.38 15.05 16.38
CA TYR A 255 -1.41 14.28 15.13
C TYR A 255 -0.31 14.74 14.16
N LYS A 256 -0.13 16.05 13.98
CA LYS A 256 0.93 16.60 13.12
C LYS A 256 2.31 16.12 13.55
N ARG A 257 2.60 16.06 14.85
CA ARG A 257 3.89 15.56 15.38
C ARG A 257 4.09 14.07 15.11
N ALA A 258 3.07 13.25 15.35
CA ALA A 258 3.13 11.81 15.05
C ALA A 258 3.32 11.56 13.54
N ALA A 259 2.57 12.27 12.70
CA ALA A 259 2.67 12.20 11.24
C ALA A 259 4.04 12.68 10.72
N ALA A 260 4.63 13.71 11.34
CA ALA A 260 5.98 14.17 10.99
C ALA A 260 7.04 13.11 11.31
N THR A 261 6.91 12.42 12.45
CA THR A 261 7.84 11.35 12.86
C THR A 261 7.73 10.13 11.94
N ALA A 262 6.51 9.69 11.63
CA ALA A 262 6.27 8.63 10.64
C ALA A 262 6.83 9.00 9.25
N ARG A 263 6.70 10.26 8.84
CA ARG A 263 7.28 10.77 7.58
C ARG A 263 8.81 10.74 7.60
N SER A 264 9.43 11.07 8.73
CA SER A 264 10.88 11.00 8.93
C SER A 264 11.38 9.56 8.80
N ALA A 265 10.75 8.61 9.50
CA ALA A 265 11.08 7.18 9.40
C ALA A 265 10.96 6.67 7.96
N ARG A 266 9.89 7.01 7.23
CA ARG A 266 9.74 6.68 5.80
C ARG A 266 10.80 7.33 4.90
N ARG A 267 11.34 8.50 5.28
CA ARG A 267 12.44 9.14 4.53
C ARG A 267 13.75 8.39 4.78
N THR A 268 14.03 8.03 6.03
CA THR A 268 15.20 7.22 6.40
C THR A 268 15.17 5.87 5.68
N LEU A 269 14.05 5.15 5.73
CA LEU A 269 13.87 3.89 5.01
C LEU A 269 14.12 4.04 3.51
N ARG A 270 13.50 5.04 2.86
CA ARG A 270 13.72 5.31 1.42
C ARG A 270 15.17 5.68 1.09
N ASN A 271 15.87 6.37 1.99
CA ASN A 271 17.28 6.68 1.79
C ASN A 271 18.15 5.43 1.89
N ILE A 272 17.91 4.56 2.88
CA ILE A 272 18.59 3.26 2.99
C ILE A 272 18.31 2.43 1.72
N GLU A 273 17.05 2.27 1.33
CA GLU A 273 16.70 1.55 0.10
C GLU A 273 17.40 2.11 -1.16
N ARG A 274 17.49 3.44 -1.30
CA ARG A 274 18.19 4.08 -2.42
C ARG A 274 19.69 3.82 -2.40
N CYS A 275 20.34 3.93 -1.25
CA CYS A 275 21.78 3.69 -1.10
C CYS A 275 22.17 2.28 -1.52
N TYR A 276 21.32 1.29 -1.24
CA TYR A 276 21.60 -0.12 -1.54
C TYR A 276 20.86 -0.65 -2.79
N SER A 277 20.22 0.23 -3.56
CA SER A 277 19.39 -0.14 -4.73
C SER A 277 18.29 -1.17 -4.43
N GLN A 278 17.82 -1.23 -3.18
CA GLN A 278 16.82 -2.17 -2.66
C GLN A 278 15.43 -1.52 -2.56
N PHE A 279 14.89 -1.03 -3.68
CA PHE A 279 13.61 -0.32 -3.68
C PHE A 279 12.44 -1.20 -3.24
N GLY A 280 11.67 -0.73 -2.25
CA GLY A 280 10.39 -1.33 -1.88
C GLY A 280 10.45 -2.35 -0.75
N PHE A 281 11.62 -2.64 -0.16
CA PHE A 281 11.70 -3.46 1.05
C PHE A 281 10.76 -2.94 2.17
N SER A 282 10.52 -1.64 2.25
CA SER A 282 9.76 -0.97 3.33
C SER A 282 8.26 -1.17 3.11
N LEU A 283 7.88 -1.34 1.85
CA LEU A 283 6.53 -1.67 1.44
C LEU A 283 6.20 -3.13 1.72
N TYR A 284 7.18 -4.05 1.73
CA TYR A 284 6.95 -5.50 1.87
C TYR A 284 7.27 -6.07 3.25
N TYR A 285 8.24 -5.54 4.01
CA TYR A 285 8.54 -6.02 5.38
C TYR A 285 7.44 -5.66 6.42
N SER A 286 6.35 -5.02 5.99
CA SER A 286 5.15 -4.76 6.80
C SER A 286 3.97 -5.70 6.51
N SER A 287 4.15 -6.71 5.66
CA SER A 287 3.04 -7.48 5.06
C SER A 287 2.29 -8.46 5.96
N GLY A 288 2.68 -8.65 7.23
CA GLY A 288 1.91 -9.52 8.15
C GLY A 288 0.44 -9.10 8.31
N HIS A 289 0.11 -7.81 8.16
CA HIS A 289 -1.26 -7.31 8.22
C HIS A 289 -1.52 -6.24 7.17
N LEU A 290 -1.57 -6.69 5.91
CA LEU A 290 -1.73 -5.85 4.73
C LEU A 290 -3.18 -5.34 4.51
N LYS A 291 -4.14 -5.74 5.35
CA LYS A 291 -5.55 -5.30 5.24
C LYS A 291 -5.83 -3.90 5.81
N ASP A 292 -4.90 -3.32 6.57
CA ASP A 292 -5.10 -2.02 7.23
C ASP A 292 -4.32 -0.87 6.58
N ARG A 293 -3.95 -1.00 5.31
CA ARG A 293 -3.17 0.04 4.64
C ARG A 293 -4.06 1.20 4.19
N PHE A 294 -3.83 2.31 4.90
CA PHE A 294 -4.40 3.65 4.77
C PHE A 294 -5.75 3.86 5.45
N PHE A 295 -5.67 4.39 6.66
CA PHE A 295 -6.53 5.53 7.01
C PHE A 295 -6.15 6.69 6.08
N THR A 296 -6.64 6.65 4.83
CA THR A 296 -6.45 7.76 3.89
C THR A 296 -7.01 9.02 4.54
N PHE A 297 -6.49 10.20 4.19
CA PHE A 297 -7.14 11.47 4.55
C PHE A 297 -8.64 11.44 4.24
N LYS A 298 -9.02 10.72 3.17
CA LYS A 298 -10.39 10.36 2.82
C LYS A 298 -11.11 9.56 3.93
N ARG A 299 -10.56 8.47 4.45
CA ARG A 299 -11.14 7.72 5.60
C ARG A 299 -11.22 8.54 6.89
N MET A 300 -10.24 9.41 7.12
CA MET A 300 -10.31 10.37 8.24
C MET A 300 -11.49 11.34 8.05
N LEU A 301 -11.65 11.90 6.85
CA LEU A 301 -12.80 12.71 6.47
C LEU A 301 -14.12 11.92 6.54
N GLU A 302 -14.14 10.66 6.14
CA GLU A 302 -15.30 9.78 6.25
C GLU A 302 -15.67 9.54 7.72
N CYS A 303 -14.70 9.34 8.61
CA CYS A 303 -14.95 9.23 10.05
C CYS A 303 -15.42 10.56 10.65
N VAL A 304 -14.77 11.68 10.34
CA VAL A 304 -15.22 13.03 10.74
C VAL A 304 -16.65 13.27 10.24
N TYR A 305 -16.94 12.93 8.99
CA TYR A 305 -18.26 13.08 8.37
C TYR A 305 -19.30 12.20 9.05
N VAL A 306 -19.01 10.93 9.31
CA VAL A 306 -19.92 10.03 10.03
C VAL A 306 -20.18 10.53 11.44
N LEU A 307 -19.16 11.04 12.14
CA LEU A 307 -19.32 11.63 13.47
C LEU A 307 -20.13 12.93 13.44
N MET A 308 -19.91 13.79 12.45
CA MET A 308 -20.76 14.97 12.22
C MET A 308 -22.20 14.56 11.91
N CYS A 309 -22.42 13.52 11.10
CA CYS A 309 -23.75 12.98 10.84
C CYS A 309 -24.38 12.40 12.11
N ILE A 310 -23.64 11.68 12.94
CA ILE A 310 -24.14 11.14 14.21
C ILE A 310 -24.49 12.28 15.17
N MET A 311 -23.67 13.33 15.25
CA MET A 311 -23.97 14.52 16.04
C MET A 311 -25.23 15.22 15.53
N LEU A 312 -25.36 15.43 14.22
CA LEU A 312 -26.54 16.05 13.59
C LEU A 312 -27.80 15.20 13.76
N ILE A 313 -27.69 13.86 13.67
CA ILE A 313 -28.78 12.92 13.94
C ILE A 313 -29.15 12.96 15.43
N SER A 314 -28.17 13.10 16.33
CA SER A 314 -28.42 13.20 17.76
C SER A 314 -29.04 14.54 18.19
N GLU A 315 -28.96 15.57 17.36
CA GLU A 315 -29.58 16.88 17.56
C GLU A 315 -31.00 16.99 17.00
N ALA A 316 -31.43 16.09 16.11
CA ALA A 316 -32.68 16.28 15.38
C ALA A 316 -33.60 15.06 15.42
N GLY A 317 -34.79 15.25 16.00
CA GLY A 317 -36.01 14.52 15.61
C GLY A 317 -36.46 14.81 14.16
N LEU A 318 -35.51 14.96 13.22
CA LEU A 318 -35.73 15.11 11.77
C LEU A 318 -35.18 13.88 11.05
N VAL A 319 -35.79 12.73 11.32
CA VAL A 319 -35.46 11.46 10.67
C VAL A 319 -35.81 11.46 9.17
N LEU A 320 -36.72 12.34 8.72
CA LEU A 320 -37.23 12.29 7.34
C LEU A 320 -36.43 13.11 6.30
N SER A 321 -35.77 14.21 6.68
CA SER A 321 -34.99 15.02 5.74
C SER A 321 -33.59 14.44 5.48
N ALA A 322 -32.95 13.87 6.50
CA ALA A 322 -31.66 13.21 6.37
C ALA A 322 -31.77 11.90 5.55
N ILE A 323 -32.82 11.10 5.76
CA ILE A 323 -33.06 9.89 4.96
C ILE A 323 -33.38 10.24 3.50
N SER A 324 -34.19 11.28 3.25
CA SER A 324 -34.49 11.73 1.88
C SER A 324 -33.25 12.26 1.15
N PHE A 325 -32.36 12.96 1.85
CA PHE A 325 -31.10 13.43 1.28
C PHE A 325 -30.09 12.29 1.05
N ILE A 326 -30.02 11.31 1.96
CA ILE A 326 -29.20 10.10 1.80
C ILE A 326 -29.69 9.25 0.62
N MET A 327 -31.00 9.08 0.45
CA MET A 327 -31.59 8.39 -0.70
C MET A 327 -31.33 9.13 -2.01
N TYR A 328 -31.43 10.47 -2.02
CA TYR A 328 -31.11 11.30 -3.18
C TYR A 328 -29.62 11.20 -3.58
N MET A 329 -28.71 11.20 -2.61
CA MET A 329 -27.27 11.08 -2.87
C MET A 329 -26.86 9.67 -3.30
N LEU A 330 -27.40 8.62 -2.68
CA LEU A 330 -27.18 7.24 -3.13
C LEU A 330 -27.71 7.01 -4.56
N PHE A 331 -28.82 7.66 -4.93
CA PHE A 331 -29.36 7.65 -6.29
C PHE A 331 -28.45 8.38 -7.30
N MET A 332 -27.86 9.51 -6.92
CA MET A 332 -26.89 10.25 -7.74
C MET A 332 -25.59 9.47 -7.94
N PHE A 333 -25.07 8.80 -6.90
CA PHE A 333 -23.84 8.00 -7.00
C PHE A 333 -24.02 6.73 -7.84
N LYS A 334 -25.20 6.10 -7.81
CA LYS A 334 -25.50 4.94 -8.66
C LYS A 334 -25.54 5.27 -10.17
N LYS A 335 -25.69 6.56 -10.53
CA LYS A 335 -25.67 7.05 -11.91
C LYS A 335 -24.27 7.34 -12.46
N VAL A 336 -23.29 7.57 -11.58
CA VAL A 336 -21.91 7.91 -11.97
C VAL A 336 -21.10 6.66 -12.37
N ASP A 337 -21.47 5.47 -11.88
CA ASP A 337 -20.79 4.21 -12.21
C ASP A 337 -21.24 3.55 -13.54
N LYS A 338 -22.23 4.10 -14.25
CA LYS A 338 -22.72 3.52 -15.51
C LYS A 338 -22.05 4.03 -16.79
N HIS A 339 -21.07 4.93 -16.70
CA HIS A 339 -20.37 5.48 -17.89
C HIS A 339 -18.87 5.18 -17.95
N LYS A 340 -18.40 4.12 -17.28
CA LYS A 340 -17.08 3.53 -17.54
C LYS A 340 -17.16 2.02 -17.60
N LEU A 341 -17.66 1.51 -18.72
CA LEU A 341 -17.28 0.24 -19.31
C LEU A 341 -17.03 0.49 -20.80
#